data_AF-A0A961R6B1-F1
#
_entry.id   AF-A0A961R6B1-F1
#
_cell.length_a   1.000
_cell.length_b   1.000
_cell.length_c   1.000
_cell.angle_alpha   90.00
_cell.angle_beta   90.00
_cell.angle_gamma   90.00
#
_symmetry.space_group_name_H-M   'P 1'
#
loop_
_entity.id
_entity.type
_entity.pdbx_description
1 polymer ?
#
loop_
_entity_poly.entity_id
_entity_poly.type
_entity_poly.pdbx_seq_one_letter_code
_entity_poly.pdbx_strand_id
1 'polypeptide(L)'
;MVKKAAAAAPAANEKHPGKKQQGFFRLDPYAIPDRIAFSHNDIHYTLDRTGVSVKMNMPQSGLPLSFALPARSFKGVAARCVEHEDGSRTVSLELHHHDPALCIPVLVAG
;
A
#
# COMPACT_ATOMS: atom_id res chain seq x y z
N MET A 1 23.17 -20.73 -71.25
CA MET A 1 24.00 -21.77 -70.61
C MET A 1 23.72 -21.77 -69.11
N VAL A 2 23.88 -22.94 -68.51
CA VAL A 2 23.27 -23.44 -67.27
C VAL A 2 24.03 -23.02 -65.99
N LYS A 3 23.31 -23.08 -64.85
CA LYS A 3 23.75 -23.27 -63.44
C LYS A 3 24.18 -22.00 -62.68
N LYS A 4 23.92 -21.83 -61.37
CA LYS A 4 23.71 -22.81 -60.30
C LYS A 4 22.98 -22.15 -59.11
N ALA A 5 22.06 -22.89 -58.50
CA ALA A 5 21.47 -22.56 -57.20
C ALA A 5 22.50 -22.69 -56.07
N ALA A 6 22.42 -21.80 -55.07
CA ALA A 6 23.07 -21.97 -53.78
C ALA A 6 21.99 -21.99 -52.70
N ALA A 7 21.85 -23.13 -52.03
CA ALA A 7 20.98 -23.34 -50.89
C ALA A 7 21.57 -22.66 -49.65
N ALA A 8 20.75 -21.90 -48.92
CA ALA A 8 21.07 -21.42 -47.58
C ALA A 8 20.70 -22.51 -46.56
N ALA A 9 21.64 -22.84 -45.68
CA ALA A 9 21.49 -23.80 -44.59
C ALA A 9 20.43 -23.34 -43.57
N PRO A 10 19.75 -24.26 -42.86
CA PRO A 10 18.77 -23.90 -41.85
C PRO A 10 19.46 -23.33 -40.61
N ALA A 11 18.95 -22.18 -40.14
CA ALA A 11 19.39 -21.54 -38.91
C ALA A 11 19.20 -22.47 -37.70
N ALA A 12 20.25 -22.54 -36.87
CA ALA A 12 20.30 -23.33 -35.66
C ALA A 12 19.18 -22.94 -34.67
N ASN A 13 18.58 -23.96 -34.07
CA ASN A 13 17.57 -23.84 -33.02
C ASN A 13 18.21 -23.33 -31.72
N GLU A 14 18.20 -22.02 -31.50
CA GLU A 14 18.52 -21.43 -30.19
C GLU A 14 17.43 -21.81 -29.18
N LYS A 15 17.73 -22.82 -28.36
CA LYS A 15 16.98 -23.12 -27.13
C LYS A 15 16.95 -21.86 -26.26
N HIS A 16 15.79 -21.23 -26.18
CA HIS A 16 15.51 -20.16 -25.23
C HIS A 16 15.87 -20.63 -23.81
N PRO A 17 16.79 -19.97 -23.09
CA PRO A 17 17.13 -20.35 -21.72
C PRO A 17 15.89 -20.18 -20.83
N GLY A 18 15.63 -21.21 -20.02
CA GLY A 18 14.43 -21.32 -19.20
C GLY A 18 14.16 -20.05 -18.39
N LYS A 19 13.00 -19.43 -18.63
CA LYS A 19 12.51 -18.31 -17.81
C LYS A 19 12.43 -18.77 -16.36
N LYS A 20 13.33 -18.28 -15.50
CA LYS A 20 13.13 -18.34 -14.05
C LYS A 20 11.85 -17.56 -13.77
N GLN A 21 10.77 -18.27 -13.45
CA GLN A 21 9.58 -17.64 -12.88
C GLN A 21 10.00 -17.02 -11.56
N GLN A 22 10.19 -15.70 -11.55
CA GLN A 22 10.26 -14.95 -10.30
C GLN A 22 8.88 -15.08 -9.67
N GLY A 23 8.76 -15.95 -8.67
CA GLY A 23 7.51 -16.15 -7.95
C GLY A 23 7.13 -14.84 -7.28
N PHE A 24 5.97 -14.30 -7.63
CA PHE A 24 5.40 -13.17 -6.90
C PHE A 24 4.95 -13.65 -5.51
N PHE A 25 5.45 -13.01 -4.46
CA PHE A 25 4.90 -13.19 -3.12
C PHE A 25 3.54 -12.47 -3.06
N ARG A 26 2.45 -13.23 -2.91
CA ARG A 26 1.11 -12.69 -2.70
C ARG A 26 0.81 -12.71 -1.21
N LEU A 27 0.76 -11.54 -0.59
CA LEU A 27 0.26 -11.39 0.77
C LEU A 27 -1.23 -11.70 0.79
N ASP A 28 -1.67 -12.62 1.67
CA ASP A 28 -3.08 -12.77 2.01
C ASP A 28 -3.43 -11.77 3.12
N PRO A 29 -4.14 -10.66 2.83
CA PRO A 29 -4.48 -9.67 3.83
C PRO A 29 -5.39 -10.21 4.92
N TYR A 30 -6.07 -11.35 4.69
CA TYR A 30 -6.93 -12.00 5.67
C TYR A 30 -6.20 -12.97 6.59
N ALA A 31 -4.90 -13.21 6.38
CA ALA A 31 -4.07 -14.03 7.26
C ALA A 31 -3.29 -13.20 8.30
N ILE A 32 -3.39 -11.87 8.23
CA ILE A 32 -2.73 -10.91 9.13
C ILE A 32 -3.55 -10.83 10.44
N PRO A 33 -2.93 -10.60 11.62
CA PRO A 33 -3.66 -10.45 12.88
C PRO A 33 -4.87 -9.52 12.74
N ASP A 34 -6.04 -10.04 13.13
CA ASP A 34 -7.34 -9.42 12.87
C ASP A 34 -7.51 -8.06 13.54
N ARG A 35 -6.66 -7.73 14.52
CA ARG A 35 -6.73 -6.48 15.28
C ARG A 35 -5.35 -5.89 15.50
N ILE A 36 -5.18 -4.63 15.14
CA ILE A 36 -3.94 -3.85 15.30
C ILE A 36 -4.27 -2.61 16.13
N ALA A 37 -3.47 -2.31 17.14
CA ALA A 37 -3.61 -1.09 17.94
C ALA A 37 -2.29 -0.31 17.95
N PHE A 38 -2.39 1.01 17.77
CA PHE A 38 -1.24 1.91 17.79
C PHE A 38 -1.68 3.33 18.17
N SER A 39 -0.71 4.20 18.44
CA SER A 39 -0.93 5.60 18.75
C SER A 39 -0.19 6.50 17.77
N HIS A 40 -0.79 7.63 17.41
CA HIS A 40 -0.17 8.69 16.62
C HIS A 40 -0.69 10.05 17.08
N ASN A 41 0.20 10.97 17.41
CA ASN A 41 -0.12 12.31 17.94
C ASN A 41 -1.14 12.27 19.11
N ASP A 42 -0.89 11.44 20.11
CA ASP A 42 -1.75 11.23 21.29
C ASP A 42 -3.18 10.71 21.00
N ILE A 43 -3.44 10.29 19.76
CA ILE A 43 -4.66 9.60 19.36
C ILE A 43 -4.38 8.10 19.34
N HIS A 44 -5.22 7.32 20.00
CA HIS A 44 -5.17 5.86 20.00
C HIS A 44 -6.12 5.31 18.95
N TYR A 45 -5.58 4.46 18.08
CA TYR A 45 -6.30 3.77 17.03
C TYR A 45 -6.36 2.28 17.31
N THR A 46 -7.48 1.66 16.99
CA THR A 46 -7.61 0.20 16.91
C THR A 46 -8.30 -0.13 15.61
N LEU A 47 -7.61 -0.89 14.76
CA LEU A 47 -8.06 -1.30 13.45
C LEU A 47 -8.39 -2.79 13.50
N ASP A 48 -9.50 -3.18 12.90
CA ASP A 48 -9.83 -4.57 12.61
C ASP A 48 -10.64 -4.66 11.29
N ARG A 49 -11.14 -5.85 10.96
CA ARG A 49 -11.93 -6.06 9.73
C ARG A 49 -13.21 -5.22 9.65
N THR A 50 -13.73 -4.78 10.79
CA THR A 50 -14.98 -4.00 10.87
C THR A 50 -14.75 -2.52 10.65
N GLY A 51 -13.53 -2.03 10.90
CA GLY A 51 -13.16 -0.62 10.72
C GLY A 51 -12.12 -0.16 11.73
N VAL A 52 -12.28 1.08 12.21
CA VAL A 52 -11.34 1.74 13.12
C VAL A 52 -12.09 2.32 14.32
N SER A 53 -11.66 2.01 15.54
CA SER A 53 -12.05 2.79 16.73
C SER A 53 -10.96 3.78 17.09
N VAL A 54 -11.36 5.01 17.39
CA VAL A 54 -10.49 6.14 17.71
C VAL A 54 -10.77 6.59 19.14
N LYS A 55 -9.71 6.84 19.91
CA LYS A 55 -9.77 7.45 21.25
C LYS A 55 -8.77 8.59 21.33
N MET A 56 -9.22 9.76 21.79
CA MET A 56 -8.41 10.96 21.91
C MET A 56 -8.96 11.89 22.98
N ASN A 57 -8.20 12.93 23.34
CA ASN A 57 -8.73 14.07 24.09
C ASN A 57 -9.00 15.23 23.13
N MET A 58 -10.11 15.93 23.31
CA MET A 58 -10.50 17.07 22.48
C MET A 58 -9.52 18.23 22.68
N PRO A 59 -8.91 18.82 21.62
CA PRO A 59 -7.85 19.82 21.77
C PRO A 59 -8.24 21.06 22.57
N GLN A 60 -9.49 21.52 22.46
CA GLN A 60 -9.97 22.71 23.18
C GLN A 60 -10.42 22.44 24.61
N SER A 61 -11.06 21.30 24.89
CA SER A 61 -11.71 21.05 26.18
C SER A 61 -10.97 20.03 27.06
N GLY A 62 -10.03 19.27 26.49
CA GLY A 62 -9.38 18.14 27.17
C GLY A 62 -10.30 16.96 27.44
N LEU A 63 -11.59 17.04 27.06
CA LEU A 63 -12.55 15.97 27.32
C LEU A 63 -12.21 14.72 26.47
N PRO A 64 -12.31 13.51 27.05
CA PRO A 64 -12.10 12.29 26.31
C PRO A 64 -13.21 12.09 25.27
N LEU A 65 -12.81 11.82 24.03
CA LEU A 65 -13.68 11.44 22.93
C LEU A 65 -13.32 10.04 22.45
N SER A 66 -14.35 9.22 22.20
CA SER A 66 -14.21 7.91 21.56
C SER A 66 -15.28 7.74 20.50
N PHE A 67 -14.90 7.28 19.32
CA PHE A 67 -15.83 6.96 18.23
C PHE A 67 -15.30 5.84 17.35
N ALA A 68 -16.15 5.31 16.46
CA ALA A 68 -15.78 4.26 15.52
C ALA A 68 -16.20 4.63 14.09
N LEU A 69 -15.35 4.29 13.13
CA LEU A 69 -15.57 4.44 11.70
C LEU A 69 -15.62 3.04 11.08
N PRO A 70 -16.72 2.61 10.46
CA PRO A 70 -16.77 1.31 9.80
C PRO A 70 -15.86 1.30 8.56
N ALA A 71 -15.36 0.12 8.17
CA ALA A 71 -14.44 -0.04 7.03
C ALA A 71 -14.97 0.60 5.74
N ARG A 72 -16.29 0.54 5.51
CA ARG A 72 -16.97 1.15 4.36
C ARG A 72 -16.94 2.68 4.32
N SER A 73 -16.60 3.35 5.42
CA SER A 73 -16.44 4.81 5.45
C SER A 73 -15.17 5.25 4.73
N PHE A 74 -14.19 4.36 4.59
CA PHE A 74 -12.96 4.62 3.87
C PHE A 74 -13.10 4.26 2.38
N LYS A 75 -12.46 5.05 1.52
CA LYS A 75 -12.36 4.77 0.09
C LYS A 75 -11.32 3.70 -0.24
N GLY A 76 -10.50 3.32 0.73
CA GLY A 76 -9.41 2.35 0.60
C GLY A 76 -8.12 2.87 1.23
N VAL A 77 -7.01 2.27 0.83
CA VAL A 77 -5.65 2.74 1.18
C VAL A 77 -5.20 3.77 0.15
N ALA A 78 -4.71 4.91 0.60
CA ALA A 78 -4.09 5.92 -0.25
C ALA A 78 -2.64 6.18 0.17
N ALA A 79 -1.82 6.61 -0.79
CA ALA A 79 -0.51 7.16 -0.52
C ALA A 79 -0.58 8.69 -0.52
N ARG A 80 0.00 9.32 0.49
CA ARG A 80 0.14 10.77 0.59
C ARG A 80 1.63 11.12 0.52
N CYS A 81 1.99 12.00 -0.41
CA CYS A 81 3.35 12.50 -0.57
C CYS A 81 3.42 13.95 -0.10
N VAL A 82 4.42 14.27 0.73
CA VAL A 82 4.73 15.63 1.17
C VAL A 82 6.14 15.97 0.71
N GLU A 83 6.27 17.08 -0.01
CA GLU A 83 7.56 17.66 -0.38
C GLU A 83 7.98 18.66 0.70
N HIS A 84 9.24 18.55 1.14
CA HIS A 84 9.85 19.46 2.11
C HIS A 84 10.70 20.51 1.40
N GLU A 85 11.03 21.59 2.10
CA GLU A 85 11.79 22.73 1.55
C GLU A 85 13.21 22.35 1.09
N ASP A 86 13.79 21.28 1.67
CA ASP A 86 15.11 20.74 1.30
C ASP A 86 15.08 19.82 0.06
N GLY A 87 13.91 19.64 -0.56
CA GLY A 87 13.70 18.77 -1.71
C GLY A 87 13.48 17.29 -1.37
N SER A 88 13.49 16.91 -0.09
CA SER A 88 13.13 15.57 0.34
C SER A 88 11.62 15.32 0.24
N ARG A 89 11.23 14.04 0.13
CA ARG A 89 9.83 13.61 0.04
C ARG A 89 9.52 12.57 1.11
N THR A 90 8.48 12.80 1.88
CA THR A 90 7.92 11.79 2.78
C THR A 90 6.68 11.19 2.14
N VAL A 91 6.63 9.86 2.07
CA VAL A 91 5.46 9.12 1.60
C VAL A 91 4.85 8.36 2.78
N SER A 92 3.59 8.64 3.06
CA SER A 92 2.79 7.90 4.03
C SER A 92 1.66 7.13 3.35
N LEU A 93 1.20 6.07 4.00
CA LEU A 93 -0.02 5.36 3.68
C LEU A 93 -1.08 5.68 4.73
N GLU A 94 -2.29 5.95 4.28
CA GLU A 94 -3.45 6.23 5.11
C GLU A 94 -4.67 5.44 4.66
N LEU A 95 -5.58 5.14 5.58
CA LEU A 95 -6.96 4.82 5.23
C LEU A 95 -7.66 6.13 4.87
N HIS A 96 -7.99 6.27 3.59
CA HIS A 96 -8.49 7.52 3.06
C HIS A 96 -9.98 7.69 3.30
N HIS A 97 -10.36 8.78 3.95
CA HIS A 97 -11.74 9.17 4.19
C HIS A 97 -12.10 10.42 3.37
N HIS A 98 -13.39 10.63 3.08
CA HIS A 98 -13.80 11.82 2.31
C HIS A 98 -13.62 13.12 3.11
N ASP A 99 -13.84 13.06 4.42
CA ASP A 99 -13.44 14.10 5.38
C ASP A 99 -11.96 13.90 5.75
N PRO A 100 -11.06 14.84 5.42
CA PRO A 100 -9.64 14.77 5.72
C PRO A 100 -9.32 14.63 7.22
N ALA A 101 -10.18 15.11 8.11
CA ALA A 101 -9.98 14.99 9.56
C ALA A 101 -10.16 13.55 10.07
N LEU A 102 -10.72 12.66 9.24
CA LEU A 102 -11.00 11.27 9.56
C LEU A 102 -10.10 10.28 8.80
N CYS A 103 -9.11 10.75 8.03
CA CYS A 103 -8.06 9.89 7.49
C CYS A 103 -7.22 9.27 8.62
N ILE A 104 -6.89 7.98 8.50
CA ILE A 104 -6.16 7.25 9.54
C ILE A 104 -4.75 6.91 9.03
N PRO A 105 -3.67 7.33 9.71
CA PRO A 105 -2.31 6.97 9.31
C PRO A 105 -2.07 5.48 9.55
N VAL A 106 -1.50 4.77 8.57
CA VAL A 106 -1.20 3.33 8.67
C VAL A 106 0.29 3.07 8.66
N LEU A 107 1.03 3.77 7.79
CA LEU A 107 2.48 3.63 7.67
C LEU A 107 3.09 4.96 7.23
N VAL A 108 4.26 5.30 7.77
CA VAL A 108 5.09 6.40 7.28
C VAL A 108 6.45 5.79 6.98
N ALA A 109 6.85 5.79 5.71
CA ALA A 109 8.21 5.44 5.31
C ALA A 109 8.97 6.75 5.05
N GLY A 110 10.06 6.95 5.79
CA GLY A 110 11.02 8.04 5.61
C GLY A 110 12.34 7.47 5.14
#